data_AF-A0A959T5I0-F1
#
_entry.id   AF-A0A959T5I0-F1
#
_cell.length_a   1.000
_cell.length_b   1.000
_cell.length_c   1.000
_cell.angle_alpha   90.00
_cell.angle_beta   90.00
_cell.angle_gamma   90.00
#
_symmetry.space_group_name_H-M   'P 1'
#
loop_
_entity.id
_entity.type
_entity.pdbx_description
1 polymer ?
#
loop_
_entity_poly.entity_id
_entity_poly.type
_entity_poly.pdbx_seq_one_letter_code
_entity_poly.pdbx_strand_id
1 'polypeptide(L)'
;LGIAGLIMIVLEAALDLELTRDRRALIARSFAVAFCTLLGTTAAIAFVLYSVLVQDVFRCLVYATPLAIVSSAIVLPSVTSMQRDQREFMVYEATFSDILGIMLFYFLVDDHGDATAGQIAANVAGSVFVTVLVSLLVGIALIWVFQRIRTRVKFFLLIAVLMLLYALGKKMNLSSLLIILVFGLMVKNHGMIFRGWISRLTRSGVMHTIEKELHLITGETAFLVRTFFFLVFGLTIDVTRLADPQVLLLGGIIVVVIYAVRSVFVGVFRRSGVRTITMVAPR
;
A
#
# COMPACT_ATOMS: atom_id res chain seq x y z
N LEU A 1 -6.45 -6.91 16.28
CA LEU A 1 -6.72 -5.52 15.81
C LEU A 1 -5.84 -5.14 14.62
N GLY A 2 -4.51 -5.14 14.75
CA GLY A 2 -3.60 -4.69 13.67
C GLY A 2 -3.82 -5.37 12.31
N ILE A 3 -3.86 -6.71 12.25
CA ILE A 3 -4.03 -7.45 10.97
C ILE A 3 -5.38 -7.16 10.31
N ALA A 4 -6.48 -7.34 11.03
CA ALA A 4 -7.82 -7.08 10.50
C ALA A 4 -7.96 -5.62 10.05
N GLY A 5 -7.40 -4.69 10.82
CA GLY A 5 -7.36 -3.28 10.46
C GLY A 5 -6.59 -2.99 9.18
N LEU A 6 -5.39 -3.56 9.05
CA LEU A 6 -4.55 -3.42 7.86
C LEU A 6 -5.26 -3.95 6.60
N ILE A 7 -5.96 -5.09 6.71
CA ILE A 7 -6.75 -5.67 5.62
C ILE A 7 -7.85 -4.71 5.17
N MET A 8 -8.57 -4.09 6.11
CA MET A 8 -9.64 -3.15 5.81
C MET A 8 -9.11 -1.86 5.17
N ILE A 9 -7.98 -1.33 5.65
CA ILE A 9 -7.33 -0.14 5.08
C ILE A 9 -6.85 -0.41 3.65
N VAL A 10 -6.20 -1.54 3.42
CA VAL A 10 -5.71 -1.91 2.07
C VAL A 10 -6.86 -2.17 1.11
N LEU A 11 -7.94 -2.80 1.57
CA LEU A 11 -9.12 -3.02 0.75
C LEU A 11 -9.83 -1.70 0.41
N GLU A 12 -9.96 -0.76 1.35
CA GLU A 12 -10.48 0.60 1.12
C GLU A 12 -9.67 1.29 0.01
N ALA A 13 -8.34 1.33 0.16
CA ALA A 13 -7.44 1.95 -0.82
C ALA A 13 -7.53 1.31 -2.21
N ALA A 14 -7.73 -0.02 -2.28
CA ALA A 14 -7.92 -0.74 -3.54
C ALA A 14 -9.25 -0.37 -4.23
N LEU A 15 -10.31 -0.15 -3.44
CA LEU A 15 -11.63 0.23 -3.93
C LEU A 15 -11.70 1.70 -4.37
N ASP A 16 -10.81 2.55 -3.87
CA ASP A 16 -10.65 3.94 -4.35
C ASP A 16 -9.88 4.06 -5.67
N LEU A 17 -9.25 2.98 -6.14
CA LEU A 17 -8.36 3.01 -7.30
C LEU A 17 -9.11 2.75 -8.63
N GLU A 18 -9.47 3.81 -9.34
CA GLU A 18 -10.15 3.75 -10.66
C GLU A 18 -9.17 3.70 -11.84
N LEU A 19 -8.84 2.49 -12.30
CA LEU A 19 -8.08 2.28 -13.52
C LEU A 19 -8.90 2.75 -14.73
N THR A 20 -8.53 3.88 -15.33
CA THR A 20 -9.07 4.35 -16.62
C THR A 20 -8.03 4.16 -17.73
N ARG A 21 -8.47 3.71 -18.92
CA ARG A 21 -7.54 3.45 -20.04
C ARG A 21 -6.85 4.72 -20.55
N ASP A 22 -7.52 5.86 -20.43
CA ASP A 22 -7.01 7.15 -20.88
C ASP A 22 -5.88 7.69 -19.99
N ARG A 23 -5.73 7.15 -18.77
CA ARG A 23 -4.76 7.61 -17.77
C ARG A 23 -3.62 6.62 -17.51
N ARG A 24 -3.37 5.67 -18.42
CA ARG A 24 -2.26 4.70 -18.31
C ARG A 24 -0.90 5.35 -18.11
N ALA A 25 -0.64 6.47 -18.80
CA ALA A 25 0.60 7.22 -18.64
C ALA A 25 0.74 7.81 -17.21
N LEU A 26 -0.37 8.25 -16.61
CA LEU A 26 -0.40 8.76 -15.23
C LEU A 26 -0.11 7.62 -14.23
N ILE A 27 -0.74 6.46 -14.42
CA ILE A 27 -0.54 5.28 -13.56
C ILE A 27 0.92 4.83 -13.61
N ALA A 28 1.49 4.65 -14.81
CA ALA A 28 2.88 4.22 -14.97
C ALA A 28 3.87 5.22 -14.36
N ARG A 29 3.64 6.53 -14.55
CA ARG A 29 4.46 7.57 -13.91
C ARG A 29 4.33 7.55 -12.39
N SER A 30 3.13 7.40 -11.85
CA SER A 30 2.89 7.34 -10.40
C SER A 30 3.57 6.12 -9.77
N PHE A 31 3.50 4.97 -10.44
CA PHE A 31 4.20 3.75 -10.02
C PHE A 31 5.72 3.93 -10.03
N ALA A 32 6.29 4.48 -11.10
CA ALA A 32 7.72 4.73 -11.19
C ALA A 32 8.19 5.70 -10.10
N VAL A 33 7.44 6.77 -9.84
CA VAL A 33 7.73 7.72 -8.76
C VAL A 33 7.65 7.04 -7.40
N ALA A 34 6.60 6.27 -7.13
CA ALA A 34 6.45 5.56 -5.86
C ALA A 34 7.61 4.58 -5.63
N PHE A 35 7.99 3.80 -6.65
CA PHE A 35 9.10 2.84 -6.58
C PHE A 35 10.45 3.52 -6.36
N CYS A 36 10.79 4.53 -7.17
CA CYS A 36 12.06 5.25 -7.06
C CYS A 36 12.15 6.03 -5.73
N THR A 37 11.05 6.66 -5.31
CA THR A 37 11.01 7.43 -4.05
C THR A 37 11.13 6.49 -2.86
N LEU A 38 10.45 5.34 -2.87
CA LEU A 38 10.57 4.32 -1.82
C LEU A 38 12.02 3.83 -1.71
N LEU A 39 12.63 3.34 -2.79
CA LEU A 39 14.01 2.86 -2.75
C LEU A 39 15.00 3.95 -2.36
N GLY A 40 14.84 5.16 -2.92
CA GLY A 40 15.70 6.29 -2.62
C GLY A 40 15.61 6.73 -1.16
N THR A 41 14.40 6.81 -0.60
CA THR A 41 14.20 7.18 0.81
C THR A 41 14.67 6.08 1.75
N THR A 42 14.36 4.81 1.46
CA THR A 42 14.85 3.67 2.26
C THR A 42 16.37 3.63 2.28
N ALA A 43 17.04 3.78 1.13
CA ALA A 43 18.50 3.79 1.06
C ALA A 43 19.13 4.99 1.79
N ALA A 44 18.55 6.18 1.63
CA ALA A 44 19.04 7.38 2.29
C ALA A 44 18.88 7.32 3.82
N ILE A 45 17.72 6.85 4.31
CA ILE A 45 17.49 6.68 5.75
C ILE A 45 18.38 5.56 6.29
N ALA A 46 18.52 4.44 5.57
CA ALA A 46 19.42 3.36 5.99
C ALA A 46 20.87 3.84 6.10
N PHE A 47 21.34 4.70 5.19
CA PHE A 47 22.67 5.31 5.27
C PHE A 47 22.84 6.18 6.53
N VAL A 48 21.84 7.01 6.85
CA VAL A 48 21.85 7.81 8.08
C VAL A 48 21.88 6.92 9.31
N LEU A 49 21.02 5.88 9.37
CA LEU A 49 20.99 4.93 10.48
C LEU A 49 22.29 4.14 10.63
N TYR A 50 22.92 3.76 9.53
CA TYR A 50 24.21 3.08 9.54
C TYR A 50 25.32 3.97 10.14
N SER A 51 25.30 5.27 9.83
CA SER A 51 26.30 6.21 10.35
C SER A 51 26.16 6.52 11.84
N VAL A 52 24.97 6.39 12.43
CA VAL A 52 24.68 6.85 13.80
C VAL A 52 24.37 5.71 14.77
N LEU A 53 23.64 4.67 14.34
CA LEU A 53 22.94 3.76 15.26
C LEU A 53 23.45 2.31 15.22
N VAL A 54 23.56 1.69 14.03
CA VAL A 54 23.85 0.25 13.91
C VAL A 54 24.79 -0.05 12.73
N GLN A 55 25.90 -0.76 12.99
CA GLN A 55 26.86 -1.20 11.98
C GLN A 55 26.39 -2.47 11.21
N ASP A 56 25.10 -2.55 10.90
CA ASP A 56 24.50 -3.66 10.16
C ASP A 56 23.54 -3.07 9.12
N VAL A 57 23.92 -3.21 7.85
CA VAL A 57 23.18 -2.67 6.70
C VAL A 57 21.78 -3.25 6.62
N PHE A 58 21.62 -4.54 6.94
CA PHE A 58 20.33 -5.23 6.85
C PHE A 58 19.35 -4.69 7.89
N ARG A 59 19.78 -4.54 9.15
CA ARG A 59 18.95 -3.94 10.21
C ARG A 59 18.57 -2.49 9.90
N CYS A 60 19.51 -1.71 9.37
CA CYS A 60 19.24 -0.34 8.95
C CYS A 60 18.19 -0.29 7.84
N LEU A 61 18.23 -1.22 6.89
CA LEU A 61 17.25 -1.31 5.79
C LEU A 61 15.86 -1.71 6.31
N VAL A 62 15.79 -2.67 7.24
CA VAL A 62 14.53 -3.07 7.90
C VAL A 62 13.91 -1.90 8.66
N TYR A 63 14.70 -1.09 9.38
CA TYR A 63 14.19 0.08 10.11
C TYR A 63 13.86 1.27 9.20
N ALA A 64 14.60 1.46 8.12
CA ALA A 64 14.35 2.53 7.16
C ALA A 64 13.06 2.30 6.35
N THR A 65 12.70 1.04 6.09
CA THR A 65 11.59 0.72 5.20
C THR A 65 10.25 1.28 5.70
N PRO A 66 9.81 1.10 6.96
CA PRO A 66 8.57 1.69 7.47
C PRO A 66 8.53 3.23 7.40
N LEU A 67 9.68 3.90 7.57
CA LEU A 67 9.79 5.36 7.51
C LEU A 67 9.72 5.92 6.09
N ALA A 68 10.05 5.09 5.10
CA ALA A 68 10.03 5.44 3.69
C ALA A 68 8.63 5.41 3.06
N ILE A 69 7.71 4.62 3.62
CA ILE A 69 6.36 4.40 3.08
C ILE A 69 5.52 5.67 3.17
N VAL A 70 4.87 6.05 2.07
CA VAL A 70 3.90 7.13 2.03
C VAL A 70 2.51 6.58 2.39
N SER A 71 1.99 6.96 3.55
CA SER A 71 0.69 6.47 4.01
C SER A 71 -0.49 7.01 3.20
N SER A 72 -1.22 6.11 2.53
CA SER A 72 -2.47 6.43 1.84
C SER A 72 -3.52 7.04 2.78
N ALA A 73 -3.59 6.58 4.03
CA ALA A 73 -4.52 7.07 5.05
C ALA A 73 -4.43 8.58 5.32
N ILE A 74 -3.25 9.16 5.14
CA ILE A 74 -2.97 10.56 5.41
C ILE A 74 -3.06 11.40 4.13
N VAL A 75 -2.63 10.82 3.01
CA VAL A 75 -2.70 11.47 1.70
C VAL A 75 -4.14 11.63 1.22
N LEU A 76 -4.96 10.58 1.25
CA LEU A 76 -6.32 10.58 0.71
C LEU A 76 -7.22 11.73 1.23
N PRO A 77 -7.35 11.98 2.55
CA PRO A 77 -8.17 13.09 3.05
C PRO A 77 -7.59 14.46 2.67
N SER A 78 -6.26 14.56 2.57
CA SER A 78 -5.53 15.81 2.32
C SER A 78 -5.61 16.28 0.87
N VAL A 79 -5.87 15.39 -0.08
CA VAL A 79 -5.89 15.70 -1.53
C VAL A 79 -7.29 15.97 -2.07
N THR A 80 -8.31 16.00 -1.22
CA THR A 80 -9.73 16.19 -1.61
C THR A 80 -10.00 17.55 -2.25
N SER A 81 -9.26 18.60 -1.88
CA SER A 81 -9.37 19.96 -2.42
C SER A 81 -8.48 20.23 -3.64
N MET A 82 -7.66 19.26 -4.08
CA MET A 82 -6.74 19.43 -5.21
C MET A 82 -7.42 19.22 -6.57
N GLN A 83 -6.76 19.67 -7.64
CA GLN A 83 -7.21 19.41 -9.01
C GLN A 83 -7.27 17.90 -9.28
N ARG A 84 -8.25 17.43 -10.08
CA ARG A 84 -8.48 15.99 -10.36
C ARG A 84 -7.21 15.22 -10.72
N ASP A 85 -6.39 15.76 -11.62
CA ASP A 85 -5.16 15.09 -12.07
C ASP A 85 -4.07 15.02 -10.99
N GLN A 86 -4.06 15.97 -10.05
CA GLN A 86 -3.14 15.95 -8.90
C GLN A 86 -3.62 14.96 -7.84
N ARG A 87 -4.92 14.98 -7.54
CA ARG A 87 -5.56 14.06 -6.62
C ARG A 87 -5.33 12.61 -7.05
N GLU A 88 -5.63 12.28 -8.29
CA GLU A 88 -5.44 10.93 -8.81
C GLU A 88 -3.98 10.49 -8.75
N PHE A 89 -3.03 11.34 -9.16
CA PHE A 89 -1.61 11.04 -9.04
C PHE A 89 -1.21 10.69 -7.61
N MET A 90 -1.62 11.51 -6.64
CA MET A 90 -1.28 11.31 -5.23
C MET A 90 -1.92 10.04 -4.65
N VAL A 91 -3.16 9.73 -5.05
CA VAL A 91 -3.83 8.48 -4.66
C VAL A 91 -3.07 7.28 -5.22
N TYR A 92 -2.68 7.31 -6.51
CA TYR A 92 -1.88 6.24 -7.10
C TYR A 92 -0.52 6.11 -6.43
N GLU A 93 0.22 7.21 -6.23
CA GLU A 93 1.53 7.21 -5.60
C GLU A 93 1.47 6.61 -4.19
N ALA A 94 0.53 7.06 -3.35
CA ALA A 94 0.41 6.59 -1.98
C ALA A 94 -0.01 5.11 -1.92
N THR A 95 -1.02 4.70 -2.70
CA THR A 95 -1.44 3.29 -2.73
C THR A 95 -0.31 2.39 -3.24
N PHE A 96 0.39 2.76 -4.32
CA PHE A 96 1.55 2.00 -4.80
C PHE A 96 2.70 1.97 -3.78
N SER A 97 2.98 3.09 -3.11
CA SER A 97 4.01 3.16 -2.07
C SER A 97 3.67 2.27 -0.87
N ASP A 98 2.43 2.24 -0.42
CA ASP A 98 1.98 1.35 0.67
C ASP A 98 2.20 -0.12 0.30
N ILE A 99 1.79 -0.52 -0.91
CA ILE A 99 1.95 -1.90 -1.40
C ILE A 99 3.44 -2.26 -1.49
N LEU A 100 4.22 -1.45 -2.22
CA LEU A 100 5.64 -1.71 -2.44
C LEU A 100 6.44 -1.67 -1.13
N GLY A 101 6.09 -0.76 -0.23
CA GLY A 101 6.74 -0.61 1.07
C GLY A 101 6.51 -1.81 1.97
N ILE A 102 5.28 -2.29 2.08
CA ILE A 102 4.98 -3.50 2.87
C ILE A 102 5.63 -4.73 2.24
N MET A 103 5.64 -4.84 0.91
CA MET A 103 6.34 -5.93 0.21
C MET A 103 7.84 -5.92 0.49
N LEU A 104 8.48 -4.74 0.37
CA LEU A 104 9.90 -4.58 0.68
C LEU A 104 10.17 -4.94 2.14
N PHE A 105 9.34 -4.49 3.08
CA PHE A 105 9.51 -4.79 4.51
C PHE A 105 9.44 -6.29 4.80
N TYR A 106 8.38 -6.97 4.34
CA TYR A 106 8.25 -8.41 4.57
C TYR A 106 9.34 -9.22 3.86
N PHE A 107 9.72 -8.80 2.66
CA PHE A 107 10.83 -9.42 1.95
C PHE A 107 12.13 -9.35 2.76
N LEU A 108 12.45 -8.17 3.29
CA LEU A 108 13.65 -8.00 4.12
C LEU A 108 13.57 -8.83 5.38
N VAL A 109 12.42 -8.94 6.02
CA VAL A 109 12.28 -9.76 7.24
C VAL A 109 12.38 -11.27 6.95
N ASP A 110 11.95 -11.74 5.78
CA ASP A 110 11.89 -13.17 5.44
C ASP A 110 13.23 -13.72 4.90
N ASP A 111 14.03 -12.91 4.18
CA ASP A 111 15.24 -13.35 3.45
C ASP A 111 16.52 -13.51 4.33
N HIS A 112 16.45 -13.24 5.63
CA HIS A 112 17.52 -13.46 6.64
C HIS A 112 18.96 -12.95 6.34
N GLY A 113 19.19 -12.22 5.24
CA GLY A 113 20.41 -11.44 4.99
C GLY A 113 21.56 -12.17 4.26
N ASP A 114 21.38 -13.41 3.79
CA ASP A 114 22.47 -14.22 3.20
C ASP A 114 22.54 -14.21 1.65
N ALA A 115 21.65 -13.46 0.96
CA ALA A 115 21.57 -13.47 -0.50
C ALA A 115 22.32 -12.32 -1.19
N THR A 116 22.90 -12.59 -2.37
CA THR A 116 23.55 -11.56 -3.21
C THR A 116 22.50 -10.67 -3.89
N ALA A 117 22.77 -9.38 -4.09
CA ALA A 117 21.85 -8.40 -4.68
C ALA A 117 21.17 -8.84 -6.01
N GLY A 118 21.87 -9.61 -6.85
CA GLY A 118 21.32 -10.15 -8.10
C GLY A 118 20.32 -11.30 -7.90
N GLN A 119 20.57 -12.20 -6.93
CA GLN A 119 19.65 -13.27 -6.55
C GLN A 119 18.43 -12.71 -5.83
N ILE A 120 18.63 -11.68 -5.01
CA ILE A 120 17.55 -10.91 -4.37
C ILE A 120 16.58 -10.36 -5.42
N ALA A 121 17.09 -9.68 -6.45
CA ALA A 121 16.23 -9.10 -7.49
C ALA A 121 15.42 -10.16 -8.25
N ALA A 122 16.02 -11.32 -8.56
CA ALA A 122 15.35 -12.42 -9.26
C ALA A 122 14.27 -13.09 -8.38
N ASN A 123 14.57 -13.33 -7.10
CA ASN A 123 13.63 -13.90 -6.14
C ASN A 123 12.44 -12.96 -5.86
N VAL A 124 12.70 -11.64 -5.79
CA VAL A 124 11.64 -10.63 -5.67
C VAL A 124 10.75 -10.67 -6.91
N ALA A 125 11.31 -10.56 -8.12
CA ALA A 125 10.51 -10.57 -9.34
C ALA A 125 9.65 -11.86 -9.46
N GLY A 126 10.23 -13.02 -9.12
CA GLY A 126 9.54 -14.30 -9.12
C GLY A 126 8.40 -14.39 -8.10
N SER A 127 8.66 -14.05 -6.84
CA SER A 127 7.65 -14.09 -5.76
C SER A 127 6.50 -13.12 -6.03
N VAL A 128 6.80 -11.93 -6.54
CA VAL A 128 5.77 -10.95 -6.95
C VAL A 128 4.93 -11.49 -8.08
N PHE A 129 5.56 -12.04 -9.12
CA PHE A 129 4.84 -12.61 -10.26
C PHE A 129 3.90 -13.74 -9.84
N VAL A 130 4.38 -14.67 -9.01
CA VAL A 130 3.56 -15.74 -8.46
C VAL A 130 2.42 -15.20 -7.59
N THR A 131 2.69 -14.22 -6.72
CA THR A 131 1.66 -13.61 -5.86
C THR A 131 0.58 -12.91 -6.69
N VAL A 132 0.96 -12.18 -7.73
CA VAL A 132 0.01 -11.52 -8.64
C VAL A 132 -0.84 -12.55 -9.39
N LEU A 133 -0.23 -13.65 -9.84
CA LEU A 133 -0.95 -14.70 -10.57
C LEU A 133 -1.93 -15.45 -9.66
N VAL A 134 -1.50 -15.84 -8.47
CA VAL A 134 -2.35 -16.50 -7.47
C VAL A 134 -3.48 -15.56 -7.03
N SER A 135 -3.18 -14.29 -6.77
CA SER A 135 -4.20 -13.32 -6.36
C SER A 135 -5.26 -13.07 -7.44
N LEU A 136 -4.88 -13.08 -8.71
CA LEU A 136 -5.83 -12.99 -9.82
C LEU A 136 -6.76 -14.20 -9.85
N LEU A 137 -6.21 -15.41 -9.76
CA LEU A 137 -7.00 -16.66 -9.74
C LEU A 137 -7.97 -16.70 -8.55
N VAL A 138 -7.45 -16.38 -7.37
CA VAL A 138 -8.23 -16.35 -6.13
C VAL A 138 -9.30 -15.25 -6.18
N GLY A 139 -8.97 -14.08 -6.73
CA GLY A 139 -9.92 -12.98 -6.92
C GLY A 139 -11.07 -13.36 -7.85
N ILE A 140 -10.78 -14.05 -8.96
CA ILE A 140 -11.82 -14.58 -9.88
C ILE A 140 -12.70 -15.59 -9.14
N ALA A 141 -12.12 -16.52 -8.39
CA ALA A 141 -12.87 -17.53 -7.63
C ALA A 141 -13.79 -16.88 -6.58
N LEU A 142 -13.28 -15.87 -5.85
CA LEU A 142 -14.04 -15.07 -4.90
C LEU A 142 -15.25 -14.37 -5.53
N ILE A 143 -15.03 -13.71 -6.67
CA ILE A 143 -16.08 -13.00 -7.40
C ILE A 143 -17.15 -13.99 -7.89
N TRP A 144 -16.75 -15.19 -8.34
CA TRP A 144 -17.67 -16.24 -8.73
C TRP A 144 -18.51 -16.75 -7.55
N VAL A 145 -17.89 -17.01 -6.41
CA VAL A 145 -18.58 -17.41 -5.16
C VAL A 145 -19.56 -16.31 -4.74
N PHE A 146 -19.13 -15.05 -4.76
CA PHE A 146 -19.93 -13.93 -4.28
C PHE A 146 -21.19 -13.71 -5.13
N GLN A 147 -21.10 -13.87 -6.46
CA GLN A 147 -22.27 -13.74 -7.33
C GLN A 147 -23.35 -14.80 -7.07
N ARG A 148 -23.01 -15.91 -6.42
CA ARG A 148 -23.95 -16.98 -6.09
C ARG A 148 -24.62 -16.80 -4.73
N ILE A 149 -24.10 -15.93 -3.88
CA ILE A 149 -24.61 -15.68 -2.53
C ILE A 149 -25.72 -14.61 -2.60
N ARG A 150 -26.96 -15.00 -2.26
CA ARG A 150 -28.13 -14.09 -2.18
C ARG A 150 -28.50 -13.66 -0.76
N THR A 151 -27.73 -14.04 0.25
CA THR A 151 -28.04 -13.77 1.67
C THR A 151 -27.77 -12.32 2.07
N ARG A 152 -28.56 -11.82 3.04
CA ARG A 152 -28.41 -10.45 3.59
C ARG A 152 -27.07 -10.21 4.31
N VAL A 153 -26.41 -11.26 4.79
CA VAL A 153 -25.14 -11.21 5.55
C VAL A 153 -23.89 -11.57 4.72
N LYS A 154 -23.94 -11.36 3.40
CA LYS A 154 -22.83 -11.65 2.47
C LYS A 154 -21.51 -10.91 2.78
N PHE A 155 -21.56 -9.79 3.50
CA PHE A 155 -20.38 -8.97 3.82
C PHE A 155 -19.50 -9.53 4.92
N PHE A 156 -20.10 -10.01 6.01
CA PHE A 156 -19.34 -10.64 7.07
C PHE A 156 -18.63 -11.91 6.55
N LEU A 157 -19.31 -12.66 5.68
CA LEU A 157 -18.72 -13.78 4.97
C LEU A 157 -17.53 -13.34 4.10
N LEU A 158 -17.63 -12.21 3.40
CA LEU A 158 -16.50 -11.72 2.61
C LEU A 158 -15.29 -11.37 3.48
N ILE A 159 -15.49 -10.63 4.58
CA ILE A 159 -14.40 -10.29 5.50
C ILE A 159 -13.78 -11.58 6.06
N ALA A 160 -14.60 -12.57 6.44
CA ALA A 160 -14.12 -13.86 6.91
C ALA A 160 -13.28 -14.61 5.85
N VAL A 161 -13.74 -14.63 4.60
CA VAL A 161 -12.99 -15.23 3.48
C VAL A 161 -11.70 -14.45 3.22
N LEU A 162 -11.72 -13.13 3.30
CA LEU A 162 -10.54 -12.30 3.11
C LEU A 162 -9.50 -12.51 4.22
N MET A 163 -9.95 -12.67 5.46
CA MET A 163 -9.12 -13.07 6.61
C MET A 163 -8.54 -14.48 6.41
N LEU A 164 -9.34 -15.41 5.88
CA LEU A 164 -8.88 -16.76 5.53
C LEU A 164 -7.79 -16.71 4.45
N LEU A 165 -8.02 -15.94 3.38
CA LEU A 165 -7.03 -15.72 2.33
C LEU A 165 -5.75 -15.11 2.87
N TYR A 166 -5.85 -14.14 3.79
CA TYR A 166 -4.68 -13.57 4.44
C TYR A 166 -3.90 -14.64 5.21
N ALA A 167 -4.59 -15.48 5.98
CA ALA A 167 -3.95 -16.57 6.73
C ALA A 167 -3.30 -17.60 5.80
N LEU A 168 -3.96 -17.98 4.70
CA LEU A 168 -3.41 -18.90 3.69
C LEU A 168 -2.22 -18.27 2.96
N GLY A 169 -2.33 -17.02 2.54
CA GLY A 169 -1.26 -16.29 1.87
C GLY A 169 -0.01 -16.21 2.75
N LYS A 170 -0.19 -15.95 4.05
CA LYS A 170 0.92 -15.86 5.01
C LYS A 170 1.60 -17.21 5.20
N LYS A 171 0.83 -18.30 5.22
CA LYS A 171 1.38 -19.67 5.28
C LYS A 171 2.21 -20.01 4.04
N MET A 172 1.89 -19.42 2.89
CA MET A 172 2.59 -19.64 1.63
C MET A 172 3.75 -18.66 1.38
N ASN A 173 4.12 -17.82 2.36
CA ASN A 173 5.07 -16.70 2.22
C ASN A 173 4.75 -15.76 1.04
N LEU A 174 3.48 -15.68 0.67
CA LEU A 174 3.00 -14.73 -0.33
C LEU A 174 2.66 -13.41 0.37
N SER A 175 2.83 -12.29 -0.33
CA SER A 175 2.33 -11.00 0.16
C SER A 175 0.81 -11.04 0.22
N SER A 176 0.30 -11.40 1.41
CA SER A 176 -1.12 -11.62 1.66
C SER A 176 -1.95 -10.37 1.41
N LEU A 177 -1.34 -9.21 1.59
CA LEU A 177 -1.93 -7.90 1.33
C LEU A 177 -2.05 -7.61 -0.16
N LEU A 178 -1.12 -8.12 -0.98
CA LEU A 178 -1.23 -8.05 -2.43
C LEU A 178 -2.47 -8.81 -2.91
N ILE A 179 -2.77 -9.97 -2.32
CA ILE A 179 -3.98 -10.74 -2.66
C ILE A 179 -5.25 -9.91 -2.42
N ILE A 180 -5.31 -9.24 -1.27
CA ILE A 180 -6.44 -8.38 -0.89
C ILE A 180 -6.56 -7.18 -1.83
N LEU A 181 -5.44 -6.54 -2.14
CA LEU A 181 -5.38 -5.42 -3.06
C LEU A 181 -5.87 -5.81 -4.46
N VAL A 182 -5.34 -6.89 -5.03
CA VAL A 182 -5.72 -7.34 -6.38
C VAL A 182 -7.20 -7.69 -6.40
N PHE A 183 -7.73 -8.32 -5.35
CA PHE A 183 -9.16 -8.54 -5.21
C PHE A 183 -9.96 -7.22 -5.20
N GLY A 184 -9.59 -6.24 -4.37
CA GLY A 184 -10.27 -4.95 -4.32
C GLY A 184 -10.23 -4.21 -5.65
N LEU A 185 -9.07 -4.24 -6.31
CA LEU A 185 -8.86 -3.67 -7.64
C LEU A 185 -9.75 -4.34 -8.70
N MET A 186 -9.90 -5.67 -8.63
CA MET A 186 -10.80 -6.45 -9.48
C MET A 186 -12.27 -6.11 -9.28
N VAL A 187 -12.69 -5.87 -8.03
CA VAL A 187 -14.05 -5.43 -7.70
C VAL A 187 -14.31 -4.04 -8.26
N LYS A 188 -13.42 -3.09 -7.97
CA LYS A 188 -13.56 -1.70 -8.43
C LYS A 188 -13.54 -1.58 -9.95
N ASN A 189 -12.59 -2.24 -10.60
CA ASN A 189 -12.35 -2.12 -12.04
C ASN A 189 -12.99 -3.25 -12.84
N HIS A 190 -14.12 -3.76 -12.35
CA HIS A 190 -14.76 -4.93 -12.93
C HIS A 190 -15.13 -4.77 -14.41
N GLY A 191 -15.51 -3.56 -14.83
CA GLY A 191 -15.83 -3.26 -16.23
C GLY A 191 -14.63 -3.36 -17.19
N MET A 192 -13.40 -3.12 -16.69
CA MET A 192 -12.18 -3.27 -17.51
C MET A 192 -11.63 -4.69 -17.47
N ILE A 193 -11.63 -5.32 -16.28
CA ILE A 193 -11.00 -6.62 -16.05
C ILE A 193 -11.85 -7.76 -16.61
N PHE A 194 -13.18 -7.70 -16.49
CA PHE A 194 -14.09 -8.75 -16.96
C PHE A 194 -14.66 -8.47 -18.36
N ARG A 195 -13.82 -8.05 -19.32
CA ARG A 195 -14.22 -7.84 -20.73
C ARG A 195 -13.98 -9.10 -21.57
N GLY A 196 -14.82 -9.34 -22.59
CA GLY A 196 -14.66 -10.47 -23.52
C GLY A 196 -15.30 -11.77 -23.02
N TRP A 197 -14.63 -12.92 -23.15
CA TRP A 197 -15.19 -14.22 -22.79
C TRP A 197 -15.51 -14.35 -21.29
N ILE A 198 -14.75 -13.67 -20.44
CA ILE A 198 -14.90 -13.67 -18.97
C ILE A 198 -16.09 -12.78 -18.53
N SER A 199 -16.63 -11.92 -19.40
CA SER A 199 -17.83 -11.12 -19.08
C SER A 199 -19.06 -11.98 -18.79
N ARG A 200 -19.12 -13.20 -19.33
CA ARG A 200 -20.18 -14.17 -19.03
C ARG A 200 -20.16 -14.66 -17.58
N LEU A 201 -19.03 -14.49 -16.90
CA LEU A 201 -18.84 -14.87 -15.50
C LEU A 201 -19.30 -13.77 -14.53
N THR A 202 -19.63 -12.56 -15.00
CA THR A 202 -19.93 -11.41 -14.14
C THR A 202 -21.24 -10.72 -14.50
N ARG A 203 -22.16 -10.62 -13.53
CA ARG A 203 -23.39 -9.81 -13.66
C ARG A 203 -23.12 -8.37 -13.21
N SER A 204 -23.11 -7.42 -14.15
CA SER A 204 -22.79 -6.01 -13.89
C SER A 204 -23.59 -5.38 -12.74
N GLY A 205 -24.91 -5.61 -12.68
CA GLY A 205 -25.76 -5.06 -11.61
C GLY A 205 -25.46 -5.62 -10.21
N VAL A 206 -24.99 -6.87 -10.13
CA VAL A 206 -24.56 -7.46 -8.85
C VAL A 206 -23.21 -6.86 -8.45
N MET A 207 -22.28 -6.69 -9.39
CA MET A 207 -20.95 -6.17 -9.13
C MET A 207 -20.95 -4.72 -8.64
N HIS A 208 -21.78 -3.86 -9.22
CA HIS A 208 -21.94 -2.49 -8.74
C HIS A 208 -22.49 -2.44 -7.30
N THR A 209 -23.41 -3.33 -6.96
CA THR A 209 -23.93 -3.44 -5.60
C THR A 209 -22.83 -3.89 -4.63
N ILE A 210 -21.99 -4.86 -5.03
CA ILE A 210 -20.85 -5.35 -4.25
C ILE A 210 -19.85 -4.25 -3.98
N GLU A 211 -19.42 -3.56 -5.03
CA GLU A 211 -18.44 -2.47 -4.93
C GLU A 211 -18.94 -1.40 -3.96
N LYS A 212 -20.18 -0.92 -4.13
CA LYS A 212 -20.76 0.15 -3.31
C LYS A 212 -20.89 -0.25 -1.85
N GLU A 213 -21.44 -1.43 -1.57
CA GLU A 213 -21.62 -1.91 -0.20
C GLU A 213 -20.27 -2.21 0.47
N LEU A 214 -19.29 -2.73 -0.28
CA LEU A 214 -17.94 -2.93 0.26
C LEU A 214 -17.26 -1.62 0.58
N HIS A 215 -17.28 -0.67 -0.35
CA HIS A 215 -16.65 0.62 -0.16
C HIS A 215 -17.20 1.34 1.08
N LEU A 216 -18.51 1.28 1.32
CA LEU A 216 -19.15 1.82 2.52
C LEU A 216 -18.62 1.16 3.80
N ILE A 217 -18.67 -0.17 3.88
CA ILE A 217 -18.27 -0.92 5.08
C ILE A 217 -16.77 -0.78 5.34
N THR A 218 -15.95 -0.85 4.28
CA THR A 218 -14.50 -0.70 4.41
C THR A 218 -14.12 0.70 4.84
N GLY A 219 -14.78 1.73 4.31
CA GLY A 219 -14.53 3.11 4.71
C GLY A 219 -14.83 3.37 6.18
N GLU A 220 -16.02 2.97 6.65
CA GLU A 220 -16.42 3.12 8.05
C GLU A 220 -15.49 2.34 9.00
N THR A 221 -15.18 1.10 8.64
CA THR A 221 -14.34 0.23 9.48
C THR A 221 -12.90 0.72 9.50
N ALA A 222 -12.34 1.11 8.36
CA ALA A 222 -10.97 1.61 8.27
C ALA A 222 -10.80 2.94 9.00
N PHE A 223 -11.80 3.84 8.96
CA PHE A 223 -11.81 5.05 9.77
C PHE A 223 -11.73 4.75 11.27
N LEU A 224 -12.55 3.80 11.75
CA LEU A 224 -12.53 3.37 13.14
C LEU A 224 -11.17 2.77 13.51
N VAL A 225 -10.66 1.84 12.69
CA VAL A 225 -9.35 1.20 12.89
C VAL A 225 -8.23 2.23 12.95
N ARG A 226 -8.22 3.22 12.05
CA ARG A 226 -7.21 4.30 12.02
C ARG A 226 -7.22 5.09 13.34
N THR A 227 -8.39 5.41 13.85
CA THR A 227 -8.54 6.11 15.15
C THR A 227 -7.92 5.29 16.29
N PHE A 228 -8.22 3.98 16.37
CA PHE A 228 -7.63 3.11 17.38
C PHE A 228 -6.12 2.91 17.18
N PHE A 229 -5.64 2.85 15.94
CA PHE A 229 -4.22 2.73 15.65
C PHE A 229 -3.44 3.93 16.20
N PHE A 230 -3.89 5.16 15.92
CA PHE A 230 -3.26 6.37 16.45
C PHE A 230 -3.37 6.48 17.98
N LEU A 231 -4.50 6.05 18.56
CA LEU A 231 -4.66 6.01 20.01
C LEU A 231 -3.67 5.04 20.66
N VAL A 232 -3.60 3.79 20.17
CA VAL A 232 -2.67 2.78 20.69
C VAL A 232 -1.24 3.23 20.48
N PHE A 233 -0.91 3.75 19.30
CA PHE A 233 0.41 4.30 19.01
C PHE A 233 0.78 5.41 20.00
N GLY A 234 -0.10 6.39 20.21
CA GLY A 234 0.10 7.48 21.17
C GLY A 234 0.28 7.01 22.61
N LEU A 235 -0.45 5.97 23.03
CA LEU A 235 -0.32 5.37 24.36
C LEU A 235 0.99 4.55 24.52
N THR A 236 1.54 4.02 23.43
CA THR A 236 2.78 3.22 23.46
C THR A 236 4.06 4.05 23.39
N ILE A 237 3.98 5.35 23.06
CA ILE A 237 5.15 6.22 22.98
C ILE A 237 5.70 6.50 24.37
N ASP A 238 6.99 6.20 24.55
CA ASP A 238 7.75 6.62 25.73
C ASP A 238 8.21 8.07 25.58
N VAL A 239 7.50 8.98 26.25
CA VAL A 239 7.79 10.44 26.23
C VAL A 239 9.20 10.74 26.73
N THR A 240 9.76 9.91 27.62
CA THR A 240 11.12 10.13 28.15
C THR A 240 12.19 9.90 27.09
N ARG A 241 12.01 8.90 26.21
CA ARG A 241 12.90 8.63 25.08
C ARG A 241 12.76 9.69 23.98
N LEU A 242 11.59 10.28 23.84
CA LEU A 242 11.33 11.35 22.86
C LEU A 242 12.05 12.66 23.22
N ALA A 243 12.29 12.90 24.52
CA ALA A 243 13.00 14.07 25.01
C ALA A 243 14.54 13.94 24.91
N ASP A 244 15.06 12.78 24.50
CA ASP A 244 16.49 12.58 24.31
C ASP A 244 16.99 13.43 23.12
N PRO A 245 17.99 14.32 23.31
CA PRO A 245 18.54 15.16 22.26
C PRO A 245 19.05 14.37 21.04
N GLN A 246 19.55 13.15 21.25
CA GLN A 246 20.03 12.30 20.16
C GLN A 246 18.87 11.80 19.29
N VAL A 247 17.76 11.39 19.92
CA VAL A 247 16.54 10.94 19.22
C VAL A 247 15.91 12.08 18.45
N LEU A 248 15.84 13.28 19.06
CA LEU A 248 15.29 14.46 18.42
C LEU A 248 16.12 14.90 17.21
N LEU A 249 17.45 14.89 17.33
CA LEU A 249 18.37 15.22 16.24
C LEU A 249 18.26 14.20 15.10
N LEU A 250 18.29 12.90 15.42
CA LEU A 250 18.17 11.84 14.42
C LEU A 250 16.83 11.90 13.70
N GLY A 251 15.73 12.08 14.43
CA GLY A 251 14.39 12.27 13.86
C GLY A 251 14.32 13.49 12.94
N GLY A 252 14.91 14.62 13.36
CA GLY A 252 15.01 15.82 12.53
C GLY A 252 15.78 15.58 11.22
N ILE A 253 16.92 14.90 11.28
CA ILE A 253 17.70 14.53 10.08
C ILE A 253 16.88 13.64 9.15
N ILE A 254 16.20 12.62 9.68
CA ILE A 254 15.35 11.71 8.89
C ILE A 254 14.25 12.50 8.17
N VAL A 255 13.59 13.43 8.85
CA VAL A 255 12.58 14.31 8.24
C VAL A 255 13.17 15.14 7.10
N VAL A 256 14.34 15.75 7.30
CA VAL A 256 15.02 16.53 6.25
C VAL A 256 15.37 15.66 5.04
N VAL A 257 15.91 14.46 5.27
CA VAL A 257 16.24 13.49 4.21
C VAL A 257 14.99 13.10 3.43
N ILE A 258 13.90 12.82 4.12
CA ILE A 258 12.60 12.50 3.51
C ILE A 258 12.16 13.62 2.56
N TYR A 259 12.18 14.88 3.01
CA TYR A 259 11.78 16.02 2.19
C TYR A 259 12.72 16.28 1.01
N ALA A 260 14.03 16.13 1.23
CA ALA A 260 15.04 16.30 0.19
C ALA A 260 14.87 15.26 -0.93
N VAL A 261 14.79 13.97 -0.55
CA VAL A 261 14.64 12.87 -1.50
C VAL A 261 13.31 13.00 -2.28
N ARG A 262 12.20 13.30 -1.59
CA ARG A 262 10.90 13.51 -2.25
C ARG A 262 10.95 14.68 -3.24
N SER A 263 11.60 15.79 -2.89
CA SER A 263 11.73 16.96 -3.77
C SER A 263 12.51 16.64 -5.05
N VAL A 264 13.57 15.83 -4.94
CA VAL A 264 14.36 15.38 -6.09
C VAL A 264 13.52 14.46 -6.98
N PHE A 265 12.94 13.39 -6.45
CA PHE A 265 12.23 12.41 -7.27
C PHE A 265 10.92 12.95 -7.86
N VAL A 266 10.13 13.73 -7.11
CA VAL A 266 8.92 14.37 -7.64
C VAL A 266 9.28 15.42 -8.69
N GLY A 267 10.35 16.20 -8.47
CA GLY A 267 10.82 17.22 -9.41
C GLY A 267 11.34 16.65 -10.73
N VAL A 268 11.99 15.49 -10.71
CA VAL A 268 12.49 14.79 -11.91
C VAL A 268 11.34 14.24 -12.77
N PHE A 269 10.30 13.67 -12.14
CA PHE A 269 9.24 12.98 -12.86
C PHE A 269 8.01 13.85 -13.19
N ARG A 270 7.84 15.04 -12.58
CA ARG A 270 6.72 15.95 -12.88
C ARG A 270 7.13 17.42 -12.79
N ARG A 271 7.09 18.15 -13.92
CA ARG A 271 7.41 19.61 -13.98
C ARG A 271 6.27 20.55 -13.54
N SER A 272 5.01 20.09 -13.47
CA SER A 272 3.84 20.95 -13.19
C SER A 272 3.30 20.76 -11.77
N GLY A 273 3.23 21.84 -10.97
CA GLY A 273 2.63 21.82 -9.63
C GLY A 273 3.55 21.29 -8.51
N VAL A 274 4.87 21.29 -8.74
CA VAL A 274 5.90 20.74 -7.84
C VAL A 274 5.73 21.26 -6.41
N ARG A 275 5.52 22.57 -6.24
CA ARG A 275 5.43 23.23 -4.93
C ARG A 275 4.24 22.76 -4.08
N THR A 276 3.08 22.54 -4.69
CA THR A 276 1.87 22.11 -3.96
C THR A 276 1.93 20.62 -3.63
N ILE A 277 2.52 19.81 -4.50
CA ILE A 277 2.62 18.35 -4.33
C ILE A 277 3.75 17.96 -3.35
N THR A 278 4.84 18.74 -3.28
CA THR A 278 5.89 18.54 -2.29
C THR A 278 5.50 19.01 -0.89
N MET A 279 4.61 20.01 -0.78
CA MET A 279 4.12 20.56 0.50
C MET A 279 2.90 19.81 1.06
N VAL A 280 2.07 19.17 0.24
CA VAL A 280 1.03 18.23 0.71
C VAL A 280 1.69 16.91 1.05
N ALA A 281 2.36 16.90 2.20
CA ALA A 281 2.80 15.69 2.85
C ALA A 281 2.59 15.86 4.35
N PRO A 282 1.47 15.36 4.89
CA PRO A 282 1.53 14.77 6.21
C PRO A 282 1.93 13.29 5.98
N ARG A 283 3.03 12.89 6.63
CA ARG A 283 3.42 11.48 6.79
C ARG A 283 3.05 11.04 8.19
#